data_AF-A0A2U3F184-F1
#
_entry.id   AF-A0A2U3F184-F1
#
_cell.length_a   1.000
_cell.length_b   1.000
_cell.length_c   1.000
_cell.angle_alpha   90.00
_cell.angle_beta   90.00
_cell.angle_gamma   90.00
#
_symmetry.space_group_name_H-M   'P 1'
#
loop_
_entity.id
_entity.type
_entity.pdbx_description
1 polymer ?
#
loop_
_entity_poly.entity_id
_entity_poly.type
_entity_poly.pdbx_seq_one_letter_code
_entity_poly.pdbx_strand_id
1 'polypeptide(L)'
;MAHIFYEFPSLKPGVPDVETLMEVIKSSELTRFVIGAEVVDFVKKALIVNTTIGSFKNCYFAFDNGTHFLEFDGKGKSKRFNEVPDWFVSPAEFSRTQWLINHDLADVKATQFIDVLMSYPLRERRAHCNLLFGLELEKVNAVPAAASAAGKIGNKNGKTTKPRVTDLGSFELFSQFFARMKTAVLADEFPTLQVLTGMDNLTKAPHNLKQGIRTWFKAIAGDLPPNNKRVEAGNAVLFCAPIREQIQRIEALGLEKYYQGLSKAIAEAGDGFISDFTYTYEQ
;
A
#
# COMPACT_ATOMS: atom_id res chain seq x y z
N MET A 1 8.39 -27.45 -25.61
CA MET A 1 7.68 -26.21 -25.22
C MET A 1 8.52 -25.54 -24.14
N ALA A 2 8.51 -24.21 -24.05
CA ALA A 2 9.25 -23.49 -23.02
C ALA A 2 8.36 -23.27 -21.79
N HIS A 3 8.88 -23.54 -20.59
CA HIS A 3 8.16 -23.26 -19.34
C HIS A 3 8.94 -22.23 -18.52
N ILE A 4 8.22 -21.24 -17.99
CA ILE A 4 8.78 -20.16 -17.17
C ILE A 4 8.20 -20.27 -15.76
N PHE A 5 9.07 -20.21 -14.78
CA PHE A 5 8.75 -20.38 -13.37
C PHE A 5 9.20 -19.15 -12.58
N TYR A 6 8.30 -18.61 -11.76
CA TYR A 6 8.52 -17.37 -11.03
C TYR A 6 8.42 -17.60 -9.52
N GLU A 7 9.42 -17.16 -8.77
CA GLU A 7 9.35 -17.02 -7.32
C GLU A 7 8.71 -15.67 -6.98
N PHE A 8 7.38 -15.69 -6.83
CA PHE A 8 6.59 -14.54 -6.38
C PHE A 8 5.93 -14.87 -5.04
N PRO A 9 6.60 -14.59 -3.89
CA PRO A 9 6.11 -14.97 -2.56
C PRO A 9 4.74 -14.38 -2.21
N SER A 10 4.36 -13.29 -2.86
CA SER A 10 3.08 -12.59 -2.67
C SER A 10 1.91 -13.24 -3.40
N LEU A 11 2.15 -14.25 -4.25
CA LEU A 11 1.12 -14.96 -5.00
C LEU A 11 1.07 -16.43 -4.58
N LYS A 12 -0.15 -16.99 -4.54
CA LYS A 12 -0.32 -18.43 -4.33
C LYS A 12 0.32 -19.21 -5.49
N PRO A 13 1.21 -20.18 -5.21
CA PRO A 13 1.87 -20.95 -6.25
C PRO A 13 0.88 -21.86 -6.98
N GLY A 14 1.04 -21.95 -8.30
CA GLY A 14 0.40 -23.00 -9.12
C GLY A 14 1.23 -24.29 -9.15
N VAL A 15 2.52 -24.20 -8.78
CA VAL A 15 3.45 -25.33 -8.70
C VAL A 15 4.07 -25.33 -7.30
N PRO A 16 3.38 -25.88 -6.29
CA PRO A 16 3.79 -25.77 -4.89
C PRO A 16 5.01 -26.65 -4.54
N ASP A 17 5.15 -27.80 -5.19
CA ASP A 17 6.12 -28.85 -4.86
C ASP A 17 6.85 -29.41 -6.10
N VAL A 18 7.88 -30.22 -5.86
CA VAL A 18 8.73 -30.77 -6.93
C VAL A 18 7.99 -31.78 -7.80
N GLU A 19 7.01 -32.51 -7.23
CA GLU A 19 6.19 -33.46 -7.99
C GLU A 19 5.36 -32.73 -9.05
N THR A 20 4.65 -31.68 -8.65
CA THR A 20 3.87 -30.81 -9.53
C THR A 20 4.76 -30.16 -10.59
N LEU A 21 5.99 -29.76 -10.23
CA LEU A 21 6.94 -29.20 -11.19
C LEU A 21 7.25 -30.19 -12.32
N MET A 22 7.54 -31.44 -11.97
CA MET A 22 7.90 -32.48 -12.94
C MET A 22 6.71 -32.85 -13.81
N GLU A 23 5.50 -32.85 -13.26
CA GLU A 23 4.27 -33.03 -14.02
C GLU A 23 4.06 -31.89 -15.03
N VAL A 24 4.16 -30.63 -14.57
CA VAL A 24 3.98 -29.44 -15.42
C VAL A 24 4.96 -29.44 -16.58
N ILE A 25 6.23 -29.72 -16.34
CA ILE A 25 7.24 -29.76 -17.40
C ILE A 25 6.96 -30.86 -18.44
N LYS A 26 6.33 -31.96 -18.02
CA LYS A 26 6.09 -33.12 -18.89
C LYS A 26 4.82 -32.98 -19.72
N SER A 27 3.74 -32.43 -19.15
CA SER A 27 2.40 -32.55 -19.73
C SER A 27 1.57 -31.28 -19.76
N SER A 28 2.03 -30.16 -19.19
CA SER A 28 1.24 -28.94 -19.19
C SER A 28 1.23 -28.22 -20.54
N GLU A 29 0.05 -27.78 -20.98
CA GLU A 29 -0.11 -26.85 -22.10
C GLU A 29 0.18 -25.38 -21.69
N LEU A 30 -0.02 -25.06 -20.42
CA LEU A 30 0.33 -23.76 -19.85
C LEU A 30 1.85 -23.64 -19.71
N THR A 31 2.37 -22.43 -19.95
CA THR A 31 3.81 -22.19 -20.11
C THR A 31 4.43 -21.36 -19.00
N ARG A 32 3.65 -20.84 -18.05
CA ARG A 32 4.13 -19.85 -17.08
C ARG A 32 3.47 -20.03 -15.71
N PHE A 33 4.28 -20.15 -14.65
CA PHE A 33 3.79 -20.53 -13.32
C PHE A 33 4.50 -19.82 -12.17
N VAL A 34 3.80 -19.65 -11.05
CA VAL A 34 4.41 -19.32 -9.76
C VAL A 34 4.79 -20.61 -9.03
N ILE A 35 6.04 -20.69 -8.58
CA ILE A 35 6.59 -21.83 -7.86
C ILE A 35 6.60 -21.62 -6.34
N GLY A 36 6.44 -22.72 -5.60
CA GLY A 36 6.54 -22.75 -4.15
C GLY A 36 7.98 -22.76 -3.64
N ALA A 37 8.13 -22.49 -2.33
CA ALA A 37 9.44 -22.43 -1.67
C ALA A 37 10.23 -23.76 -1.77
N GLU A 38 9.54 -24.89 -1.79
CA GLU A 38 10.14 -26.21 -1.97
C GLU A 38 10.85 -26.32 -3.33
N VAL A 39 10.18 -25.91 -4.40
CA VAL A 39 10.73 -25.92 -5.76
C VAL A 39 11.93 -24.96 -5.87
N VAL A 40 11.82 -23.77 -5.27
CA VAL A 40 12.92 -22.81 -5.24
C VAL A 40 14.16 -23.41 -4.59
N ASP A 41 14.01 -24.02 -3.41
CA ASP A 41 15.10 -24.64 -2.68
C ASP A 41 15.69 -25.82 -3.46
N PHE A 42 14.84 -26.66 -4.06
CA PHE A 42 15.27 -27.76 -4.92
C PHE A 42 16.12 -27.28 -6.10
N VAL A 43 15.65 -26.30 -6.87
CA VAL A 43 16.38 -25.80 -8.06
C VAL A 43 17.69 -25.14 -7.64
N LYS A 44 17.68 -24.29 -6.60
CA LYS A 44 18.89 -23.62 -6.08
C LYS A 44 19.94 -24.66 -5.62
N LYS A 45 19.53 -25.72 -4.93
CA LYS A 45 20.43 -26.81 -4.48
C LYS A 45 20.90 -27.71 -5.63
N ALA A 46 20.02 -28.07 -6.56
CA ALA A 46 20.38 -28.92 -7.69
C ALA A 46 21.50 -28.31 -8.54
N LEU A 47 21.49 -26.99 -8.72
CA LEU A 47 22.53 -26.24 -9.44
C LEU A 47 23.90 -26.22 -8.75
N ILE A 48 23.96 -26.45 -7.43
CA ILE A 48 25.24 -26.60 -6.72
C ILE A 48 25.90 -27.92 -7.14
N VAL A 49 25.09 -28.96 -7.35
CA VAL A 49 25.56 -30.32 -7.65
C VAL A 49 25.82 -30.51 -9.14
N ASN A 50 24.94 -29.97 -10.00
CA ASN A 50 25.06 -30.16 -11.44
C ASN A 50 24.49 -28.95 -12.21
N THR A 51 25.28 -28.43 -13.14
CA THR A 51 24.87 -27.34 -14.05
C THR A 51 24.10 -27.84 -15.27
N THR A 52 23.95 -29.15 -15.44
CA THR A 52 23.16 -29.76 -16.51
C THR A 52 22.08 -30.67 -15.92
N ILE A 53 20.82 -30.24 -16.00
CA ILE A 53 19.66 -30.96 -15.49
C ILE A 53 18.74 -31.30 -16.68
N GLY A 54 18.77 -32.56 -17.10
CA GLY A 54 18.09 -33.01 -18.32
C GLY A 54 16.56 -32.91 -18.28
N SER A 55 15.95 -32.88 -17.09
CA SER A 55 14.52 -32.66 -16.92
C SER A 55 14.12 -31.20 -17.15
N PHE A 56 15.03 -30.24 -17.02
CA PHE A 56 14.72 -28.81 -17.12
C PHE A 56 14.96 -28.24 -18.53
N LYS A 57 14.93 -29.05 -19.58
CA LYS A 57 15.14 -28.56 -20.95
C LYS A 57 14.16 -27.45 -21.31
N ASN A 58 14.67 -26.34 -21.85
CA ASN A 58 13.89 -25.14 -22.22
C ASN A 58 13.08 -24.54 -21.04
N CYS A 59 13.56 -24.69 -19.81
CA CYS A 59 12.94 -24.09 -18.64
C CYS A 59 13.65 -22.81 -18.23
N TYR A 60 12.87 -21.84 -17.75
CA TYR A 60 13.32 -20.54 -17.32
C TYR A 60 12.85 -20.32 -15.89
N PHE A 61 13.71 -19.77 -15.04
CA PHE A 61 13.41 -19.48 -13.65
C PHE A 61 13.79 -18.05 -13.33
N ALA A 62 12.85 -17.32 -12.74
CA ALA A 62 13.08 -16.03 -12.13
C ALA A 62 12.90 -16.16 -10.62
N PHE A 63 13.95 -15.90 -9.86
CA PHE A 63 13.97 -15.97 -8.40
C PHE A 63 13.87 -14.59 -7.78
N ASP A 64 13.48 -14.58 -6.51
CA ASP A 64 13.54 -13.39 -5.64
C ASP A 64 12.86 -12.16 -6.30
N ASN A 65 11.62 -12.35 -6.77
CA ASN A 65 10.82 -11.36 -7.50
C ASN A 65 11.45 -10.81 -8.80
N GLY A 66 12.28 -11.60 -9.49
CA GLY A 66 12.93 -11.19 -10.73
C GLY A 66 14.23 -10.40 -10.52
N THR A 67 14.96 -10.72 -9.45
CA THR A 67 16.32 -10.19 -9.24
C THR A 67 17.40 -11.17 -9.70
N HIS A 68 17.05 -12.45 -9.85
CA HIS A 68 17.96 -13.50 -10.30
C HIS A 68 17.30 -14.35 -11.38
N PHE A 69 18.02 -14.59 -12.47
CA PHE A 69 17.49 -15.32 -13.62
C PHE A 69 18.35 -16.52 -13.97
N LEU A 70 17.67 -17.59 -14.37
CA LEU A 70 18.27 -18.86 -14.73
C LEU A 70 17.54 -19.43 -15.94
N GLU A 71 18.30 -19.82 -16.95
CA GLU A 71 17.79 -20.48 -18.15
C GLU A 71 18.43 -21.85 -18.29
N PHE A 72 17.65 -22.82 -18.75
CA PHE A 72 18.13 -24.12 -19.18
C PHE A 72 17.92 -24.27 -20.68
N ASP A 73 19.00 -24.50 -21.41
CA ASP A 73 18.94 -24.67 -22.86
C ASP A 73 18.23 -25.98 -23.28
N GLY A 74 18.15 -26.25 -24.59
CA GLY A 74 17.54 -27.47 -25.13
C GLY A 74 18.23 -28.78 -24.72
N LYS A 75 19.43 -28.71 -24.12
CA LYS A 75 20.16 -29.85 -23.54
C LYS A 75 20.04 -29.91 -22.02
N GLY A 76 19.39 -28.93 -21.40
CA GLY A 76 19.24 -28.81 -19.95
C GLY A 76 20.47 -28.20 -19.28
N LYS A 77 21.35 -27.50 -20.02
CA LYS A 77 22.49 -26.79 -19.44
C LYS A 77 22.06 -25.43 -18.92
N SER A 78 22.41 -25.14 -17.68
CA SER A 78 22.02 -23.91 -17.00
C SER A 78 22.92 -22.73 -17.38
N LYS A 79 22.31 -21.55 -17.53
CA LYS A 79 22.98 -20.25 -17.66
C LYS A 79 22.31 -19.24 -16.71
N ARG A 80 23.13 -18.49 -15.97
CA ARG A 80 22.65 -17.43 -15.06
C ARG A 80 22.81 -16.07 -15.71
N PHE A 81 21.89 -15.17 -15.40
CA PHE A 81 21.91 -13.80 -15.89
C PHE A 81 21.61 -12.84 -14.74
N ASN A 82 22.22 -11.66 -14.82
CA ASN A 82 22.00 -10.56 -13.89
C ASN A 82 21.17 -9.43 -14.52
N GLU A 83 21.05 -9.42 -15.86
CA GLU A 83 20.19 -8.51 -16.59
C GLU A 83 18.79 -9.11 -16.71
N VAL A 84 17.77 -8.23 -16.73
CA VAL A 84 16.37 -8.63 -16.85
C VAL A 84 16.11 -9.17 -18.26
N PRO A 85 15.76 -10.46 -18.42
CA PRO A 85 15.52 -11.04 -19.73
C PRO A 85 14.17 -10.64 -20.32
N ASP A 86 14.05 -10.61 -21.65
CA ASP A 86 12.82 -10.22 -22.37
C ASP A 86 11.60 -11.11 -22.06
N TRP A 87 11.82 -12.34 -21.60
CA TRP A 87 10.75 -13.26 -21.22
C TRP A 87 10.22 -13.04 -19.81
N PHE A 88 10.89 -12.22 -18.99
CA PHE A 88 10.47 -11.91 -17.63
C PHE A 88 9.27 -10.97 -17.62
N VAL A 89 8.35 -11.22 -16.70
CA VAL A 89 7.13 -10.43 -16.50
C VAL A 89 7.05 -10.06 -15.03
N SER A 90 6.67 -8.83 -14.72
CA SER A 90 6.56 -8.36 -13.33
C SER A 90 5.48 -9.13 -12.55
N PRO A 91 5.57 -9.24 -11.21
CA PRO A 91 4.54 -9.88 -10.39
C PRO A 91 3.15 -9.30 -10.62
N ALA A 92 3.05 -7.97 -10.82
CA ALA A 92 1.79 -7.28 -11.05
C ALA A 92 1.18 -7.66 -12.40
N GLU A 93 1.97 -7.63 -13.47
CA GLU A 93 1.51 -8.01 -14.82
C GLU A 93 1.12 -9.49 -14.89
N PHE A 94 1.92 -10.38 -14.27
CA PHE A 94 1.61 -11.79 -14.17
C PHE A 94 0.30 -12.03 -13.40
N SER A 95 0.09 -11.33 -12.28
CA SER A 95 -1.10 -11.50 -11.43
C SER A 95 -2.41 -11.15 -12.15
N ARG A 96 -2.37 -10.18 -13.08
CA ARG A 96 -3.55 -9.70 -13.82
C ARG A 96 -3.84 -10.50 -15.09
N THR A 97 -2.99 -11.47 -15.42
CA THR A 97 -3.08 -12.27 -16.64
C THR A 97 -2.99 -13.76 -16.30
N GLN A 98 -1.80 -14.33 -16.41
CA GLN A 98 -1.57 -15.76 -16.33
C GLN A 98 -1.91 -16.35 -14.95
N TRP A 99 -1.74 -15.61 -13.87
CA TRP A 99 -2.11 -16.11 -12.55
C TRP A 99 -3.62 -16.42 -12.47
N LEU A 100 -4.47 -15.57 -13.06
CA LEU A 100 -5.91 -15.82 -13.11
C LEU A 100 -6.24 -17.07 -13.93
N ILE A 101 -5.55 -17.27 -15.05
CA ILE A 101 -5.71 -18.46 -15.90
C ILE A 101 -5.30 -19.72 -15.13
N ASN A 102 -4.13 -19.70 -14.47
CA ASN A 102 -3.59 -20.85 -13.75
C ASN A 102 -4.46 -21.30 -12.57
N HIS A 103 -5.33 -20.43 -12.07
CA HIS A 103 -6.22 -20.71 -10.93
C HIS A 103 -7.69 -20.80 -11.35
N ASP A 104 -7.99 -20.88 -12.65
CA ASP A 104 -9.34 -20.92 -13.21
C ASP A 104 -10.23 -19.73 -12.78
N LEU A 105 -9.61 -18.55 -12.63
CA LEU A 105 -10.25 -17.30 -12.20
C LEU A 105 -10.42 -16.28 -13.33
N ALA A 106 -9.96 -16.56 -14.55
CA ALA A 106 -10.02 -15.61 -15.66
C ALA A 106 -11.46 -15.32 -16.13
N ASP A 107 -12.33 -16.35 -16.14
CA ASP A 107 -13.68 -16.27 -16.72
C ASP A 107 -14.81 -16.43 -15.68
N VAL A 108 -14.49 -16.38 -14.39
CA VAL A 108 -15.47 -16.56 -13.32
C VAL A 108 -16.25 -15.27 -13.05
N LYS A 109 -17.44 -15.42 -12.45
CA LYS A 109 -18.22 -14.25 -12.02
C LYS A 109 -17.48 -13.52 -10.89
N ALA A 110 -17.62 -12.19 -10.85
CA ALA A 110 -17.01 -11.36 -9.82
C ALA A 110 -17.33 -11.82 -8.38
N THR A 111 -18.54 -12.34 -8.13
CA THR A 111 -18.92 -12.89 -6.83
C THR A 111 -18.10 -14.11 -6.44
N GLN A 112 -17.89 -15.06 -7.37
CA GLN A 112 -17.06 -16.25 -7.15
C GLN A 112 -15.59 -15.88 -6.96
N PHE A 113 -15.10 -14.91 -7.74
CA PHE A 113 -13.75 -14.37 -7.56
C PHE A 113 -13.54 -13.78 -6.17
N ILE A 114 -14.51 -12.99 -5.68
CA ILE A 114 -14.48 -12.44 -4.33
C ILE A 114 -14.48 -13.56 -3.29
N ASP A 115 -15.32 -14.59 -3.43
CA ASP A 115 -15.37 -15.71 -2.49
C ASP A 115 -14.03 -16.44 -2.38
N VAL A 116 -13.35 -16.68 -3.52
CA VAL A 116 -12.02 -17.28 -3.54
C VAL A 116 -10.99 -16.39 -2.84
N LEU A 117 -10.96 -15.08 -3.13
CA LEU A 117 -10.06 -14.16 -2.43
C LEU A 117 -10.35 -14.09 -0.91
N MET A 118 -11.61 -14.19 -0.52
CA MET A 118 -12.05 -14.18 0.88
C MET A 118 -11.69 -15.47 1.62
N SER A 119 -11.39 -16.56 0.90
CA SER A 119 -10.86 -17.80 1.48
C SER A 119 -9.41 -17.66 1.98
N TYR A 120 -8.62 -16.74 1.40
CA TYR A 120 -7.22 -16.58 1.76
C TYR A 120 -7.04 -15.85 3.10
N PRO A 121 -6.00 -16.18 3.88
CA PRO A 121 -5.62 -15.42 5.09
C PRO A 121 -5.46 -13.93 4.80
N LEU A 122 -5.78 -13.07 5.77
CA LEU A 122 -5.79 -11.61 5.58
C LEU A 122 -4.48 -11.05 4.99
N ARG A 123 -3.33 -11.56 5.42
CA ARG A 123 -2.02 -11.12 4.93
C ARG A 123 -1.84 -11.44 3.45
N GLU A 124 -2.15 -12.67 3.05
CA GLU A 124 -2.07 -13.12 1.66
C GLU A 124 -3.09 -12.39 0.79
N ARG A 125 -4.34 -12.25 1.27
CA ARG A 125 -5.38 -11.49 0.57
C ARG A 125 -4.95 -10.06 0.27
N ARG A 126 -4.34 -9.36 1.23
CA ARG A 126 -3.80 -8.01 1.01
C ARG A 126 -2.71 -8.00 -0.06
N ALA A 127 -1.80 -8.97 -0.04
CA ALA A 127 -0.74 -9.07 -1.05
C ALA A 127 -1.33 -9.31 -2.46
N HIS A 128 -2.31 -10.21 -2.58
CA HIS A 128 -3.00 -10.49 -3.85
C HIS A 128 -3.76 -9.27 -4.35
N CYS A 129 -4.57 -8.61 -3.51
CA CYS A 129 -5.31 -7.42 -3.90
C CYS A 129 -4.38 -6.25 -4.29
N ASN A 130 -3.22 -6.13 -3.63
CA ASN A 130 -2.23 -5.11 -3.97
C ASN A 130 -1.70 -5.32 -5.40
N LEU A 131 -1.36 -6.56 -5.77
CA LEU A 131 -0.86 -6.89 -7.10
C LEU A 131 -1.95 -6.76 -8.16
N LEU A 132 -3.14 -7.28 -7.89
CA LEU A 132 -4.28 -7.24 -8.82
C LEU A 132 -4.73 -5.81 -9.13
N PHE A 133 -4.91 -4.98 -8.09
CA PHE A 133 -5.58 -3.68 -8.21
C PHE A 133 -4.65 -2.48 -8.04
N GLY A 134 -3.36 -2.68 -7.72
CA GLY A 134 -2.40 -1.58 -7.55
C GLY A 134 -2.68 -0.69 -6.33
N LEU A 135 -3.21 -1.28 -5.25
CA LEU A 135 -3.75 -0.55 -4.09
C LEU A 135 -2.68 0.00 -3.12
N GLU A 136 -1.40 -0.23 -3.40
CA GLU A 136 -0.23 0.11 -2.56
C GLU A 136 -0.35 -0.30 -1.08
N LEU A 137 -0.99 -1.44 -0.78
CA LEU A 137 -1.35 -1.86 0.58
C LEU A 137 -0.14 -2.14 1.48
N GLU A 138 1.04 -2.39 0.92
CA GLU A 138 2.28 -2.60 1.68
C GLU A 138 2.84 -1.30 2.29
N LYS A 139 2.49 -0.12 1.75
CA LYS A 139 2.92 1.18 2.31
C LYS A 139 2.34 1.46 3.70
N VAL A 140 1.35 0.67 4.15
CA VAL A 140 0.76 0.81 5.49
C VAL A 140 1.67 0.20 6.57
N ASN A 141 2.63 -0.67 6.22
CA ASN A 141 3.52 -1.38 7.16
C ASN A 141 5.02 -1.28 6.83
N ALA A 142 5.45 -0.36 5.96
CA ALA A 142 6.88 -0.15 5.69
C ALA A 142 7.60 0.28 6.99
N VAL A 143 8.31 -0.67 7.60
CA VAL A 143 9.24 -0.42 8.69
C VAL A 143 10.36 0.50 8.16
N PRO A 144 10.75 1.58 8.87
CA PRO A 144 11.82 2.45 8.42
C PRO A 144 13.14 1.69 8.32
N ALA A 145 13.98 2.06 7.36
CA ALA A 145 15.31 1.49 7.13
C ALA A 145 16.14 1.32 8.41
N ALA A 146 16.95 0.27 8.42
CA ALA A 146 17.67 -0.34 9.54
C ALA A 146 18.29 0.64 10.56
N ALA A 147 17.99 0.40 11.84
CA ALA A 147 18.65 1.05 12.97
C ALA A 147 19.98 0.36 13.30
N SER A 148 21.04 1.16 13.43
CA SER A 148 22.31 0.77 14.03
C SER A 148 22.21 0.67 15.57
N ALA A 149 23.22 0.01 16.14
CA ALA A 149 23.21 -0.73 17.40
C ALA A 149 22.90 0.02 18.72
N ALA A 150 22.60 -0.80 19.73
CA ALA A 150 22.12 -0.50 21.07
C ALA A 150 22.96 0.50 21.91
N GLY A 151 22.30 1.45 22.59
CA GLY A 151 22.56 1.61 24.03
C GLY A 151 21.72 2.68 24.75
N LYS A 152 21.11 2.31 25.89
CA LYS A 152 20.48 3.10 26.99
C LYS A 152 19.31 4.07 26.76
N ILE A 153 18.39 4.01 27.72
CA ILE A 153 17.03 4.56 27.76
C ILE A 153 17.08 6.07 27.99
N GLY A 154 16.63 6.85 27.01
CA GLY A 154 16.59 8.32 27.02
C GLY A 154 16.68 8.86 25.58
N ASN A 155 15.70 9.66 25.16
CA ASN A 155 15.50 10.26 23.82
C ASN A 155 16.65 10.07 22.80
N LYS A 156 16.56 9.03 21.95
CA LYS A 156 17.71 8.55 21.13
C LYS A 156 17.85 9.11 19.71
N ASN A 157 16.84 9.75 19.13
CA ASN A 157 16.84 9.95 17.68
C ASN A 157 17.00 11.40 17.20
N GLY A 158 16.90 12.41 18.06
CA GLY A 158 16.75 13.80 17.58
C GLY A 158 15.57 13.99 16.59
N LYS A 159 14.75 12.95 16.37
CA LYS A 159 13.56 12.95 15.53
C LYS A 159 12.49 13.65 16.34
N THR A 160 12.40 14.94 16.07
CA THR A 160 11.19 15.75 16.19
C THR A 160 9.92 14.89 16.28
N THR A 161 9.25 14.94 17.43
CA THR A 161 7.91 14.37 17.64
C THR A 161 6.82 15.26 17.06
N LYS A 162 7.19 16.31 16.31
CA LYS A 162 6.24 17.23 15.71
C LYS A 162 5.54 16.51 14.56
N PRO A 163 4.19 16.52 14.52
CA PRO A 163 3.44 15.89 13.45
C PRO A 163 3.77 16.56 12.11
N ARG A 164 3.93 15.76 11.07
CA ARG A 164 4.25 16.22 9.71
C ARG A 164 2.99 16.53 8.92
N VAL A 165 3.11 17.43 7.96
CA VAL A 165 2.04 17.66 6.98
C VAL A 165 1.81 16.36 6.22
N THR A 166 0.56 15.96 6.03
CA THR A 166 0.20 14.72 5.34
C THR A 166 -1.06 14.95 4.52
N ASP A 167 -1.03 14.52 3.26
CA ASP A 167 -2.23 14.41 2.44
C ASP A 167 -2.71 12.95 2.43
N LEU A 168 -4.03 12.77 2.47
CA LEU A 168 -4.67 11.46 2.31
C LEU A 168 -4.99 11.16 0.85
N GLY A 169 -4.83 12.13 -0.06
CA GLY A 169 -4.96 11.92 -1.50
C GLY A 169 -6.37 11.52 -1.94
N SER A 170 -7.38 11.80 -1.12
CA SER A 170 -8.78 11.43 -1.36
C SER A 170 -9.70 12.62 -1.11
N PHE A 171 -10.27 13.16 -2.20
CA PHE A 171 -11.29 14.19 -2.13
C PHE A 171 -12.54 13.71 -1.38
N GLU A 172 -12.87 12.42 -1.46
CA GLU A 172 -14.00 11.84 -0.74
C GLU A 172 -13.77 11.90 0.79
N LEU A 173 -12.59 11.51 1.26
CA LEU A 173 -12.25 11.60 2.69
C LEU A 173 -12.22 13.06 3.17
N PHE A 174 -11.70 13.98 2.34
CA PHE A 174 -11.74 15.40 2.64
C PHE A 174 -13.18 15.94 2.71
N SER A 175 -14.05 15.50 1.81
CA SER A 175 -15.46 15.90 1.79
C SER A 175 -16.20 15.42 3.04
N GLN A 176 -15.97 14.17 3.47
CA GLN A 176 -16.52 13.63 4.71
C GLN A 176 -16.00 14.39 5.94
N PHE A 177 -14.70 14.70 5.98
CA PHE A 177 -14.10 15.52 7.01
C PHE A 177 -14.75 16.92 7.07
N PHE A 178 -14.87 17.59 5.92
CA PHE A 178 -15.43 18.94 5.82
C PHE A 178 -16.90 18.97 6.25
N ALA A 179 -17.70 17.98 5.84
CA ALA A 179 -19.10 17.86 6.26
C ALA A 179 -19.25 17.69 7.78
N ARG A 180 -18.40 16.85 8.41
CA ARG A 180 -18.39 16.65 9.87
C ARG A 180 -17.97 17.90 10.61
N MET A 181 -16.93 18.58 10.12
CA MET A 181 -16.46 19.85 10.68
C MET A 181 -17.55 20.91 10.59
N LYS A 182 -18.19 21.06 9.42
CA LYS A 182 -19.30 21.99 9.22
C LYS A 182 -20.45 21.72 10.18
N THR A 183 -20.84 20.45 10.33
CA THR A 183 -21.92 20.05 11.24
C THR A 183 -21.61 20.46 12.68
N ALA A 184 -20.42 20.13 13.18
CA ALA A 184 -20.00 20.50 14.54
C ALA A 184 -19.94 22.02 14.74
N VAL A 185 -19.32 22.75 13.80
CA VAL A 185 -19.14 24.21 13.89
C VAL A 185 -20.48 24.97 13.81
N LEU A 186 -21.45 24.46 13.05
CA LEU A 186 -22.80 25.03 12.99
C LEU A 186 -23.65 24.70 14.22
N ALA A 187 -23.38 23.58 14.88
CA ALA A 187 -24.02 23.18 16.13
C ALA A 187 -23.36 23.82 17.38
N ASP A 188 -22.37 24.69 17.21
CA ASP A 188 -21.53 25.24 18.28
C ASP A 188 -20.87 24.13 19.13
N GLU A 189 -20.51 23.01 18.50
CA GLU A 189 -19.78 21.91 19.11
C GLU A 189 -18.30 21.95 18.72
N PHE A 190 -17.43 21.54 19.65
CA PHE A 190 -16.00 21.45 19.34
C PHE A 190 -15.74 20.38 18.27
N PRO A 191 -15.11 20.73 17.12
CA PRO A 191 -14.72 19.78 16.09
C PRO A 191 -13.48 19.00 16.54
N THR A 192 -13.62 18.15 17.55
CA THR A 192 -12.51 17.35 18.08
C THR A 192 -12.04 16.33 17.04
N LEU A 193 -10.84 15.80 17.23
CA LEU A 193 -10.31 14.76 16.35
C LEU A 193 -11.23 13.53 16.27
N GLN A 194 -11.97 13.22 17.33
CA GLN A 194 -12.96 12.13 17.38
C GLN A 194 -14.13 12.41 16.43
N VAL A 195 -14.70 13.61 16.51
CA VAL A 195 -15.79 14.07 15.64
C VAL A 195 -15.35 14.10 14.18
N LEU A 196 -14.17 14.66 13.91
CA LEU A 196 -13.66 14.82 12.54
C LEU A 196 -13.32 13.47 11.88
N THR A 197 -12.78 12.52 12.67
CA THR A 197 -12.50 11.17 12.18
C THR A 197 -13.75 10.29 12.06
N GLY A 198 -14.84 10.64 12.75
CA GLY A 198 -16.08 9.84 12.80
C GLY A 198 -15.87 8.49 13.50
N MET A 199 -14.88 8.40 14.40
CA MET A 199 -14.56 7.17 15.13
C MET A 199 -14.63 7.40 16.63
N ASP A 200 -15.42 6.59 17.32
CA ASP A 200 -15.57 6.70 18.78
C ASP A 200 -14.28 6.40 19.55
N ASN A 201 -13.45 5.50 19.00
CA ASN A 201 -12.19 5.13 19.62
C ASN A 201 -10.99 5.56 18.77
N LEU A 202 -10.41 6.71 19.13
CA LEU A 202 -9.21 7.24 18.50
C LEU A 202 -8.02 6.27 18.58
N THR A 203 -7.95 5.31 19.50
CA THR A 203 -6.83 4.35 19.51
C THR A 203 -6.85 3.39 18.31
N LYS A 204 -8.03 3.13 17.74
CA LYS A 204 -8.22 2.29 16.54
C LYS A 204 -8.06 3.07 15.23
N ALA A 205 -8.05 4.39 15.32
CA ALA A 205 -7.92 5.26 14.15
C ALA A 205 -6.49 5.19 13.56
N PRO A 206 -6.34 4.95 12.23
CA PRO A 206 -5.05 4.94 11.57
C PRO A 206 -4.25 6.23 11.82
N HIS A 207 -2.93 6.10 11.98
CA HIS A 207 -2.06 7.24 12.29
C HIS A 207 -2.09 8.30 11.17
N ASN A 208 -2.01 7.87 9.92
CA ASN A 208 -2.04 8.76 8.75
C ASN A 208 -3.36 9.53 8.67
N LEU A 209 -4.48 8.89 8.99
CA LEU A 209 -5.79 9.55 9.02
C LEU A 209 -5.83 10.68 10.06
N LYS A 210 -5.28 10.45 11.26
CA LYS A 210 -5.17 11.49 12.29
C LYS A 210 -4.27 12.64 11.85
N GLN A 211 -3.16 12.35 11.17
CA GLN A 211 -2.25 13.39 10.68
C GLN A 211 -2.89 14.21 9.56
N GLY A 212 -3.49 13.55 8.55
CA GLY A 212 -4.18 14.23 7.45
C GLY A 212 -5.32 15.13 7.95
N ILE A 213 -6.15 14.65 8.88
CA ILE A 213 -7.21 15.47 9.48
C ILE A 213 -6.64 16.67 10.25
N ARG A 214 -5.52 16.52 10.95
CA ARG A 214 -4.86 17.65 11.63
C ARG A 214 -4.32 18.67 10.62
N THR A 215 -3.75 18.20 9.51
CA THR A 215 -3.29 19.06 8.42
C THR A 215 -4.44 19.84 7.79
N TRP A 216 -5.53 19.17 7.43
CA TRP A 216 -6.70 19.81 6.84
C TRP A 216 -7.37 20.79 7.81
N PHE A 217 -7.51 20.41 9.09
CA PHE A 217 -8.06 21.31 10.09
C PHE A 217 -7.17 22.53 10.32
N LYS A 218 -5.84 22.35 10.39
CA LYS A 218 -4.87 23.45 10.48
C LYS A 218 -4.94 24.40 9.28
N ALA A 219 -5.15 23.86 8.08
CA ALA A 219 -5.31 24.65 6.86
C ALA A 219 -6.55 25.55 6.89
N ILE A 220 -7.66 25.07 7.47
CA ILE A 220 -8.93 25.80 7.48
C ILE A 220 -9.05 26.71 8.71
N ALA A 221 -8.74 26.20 9.90
CA ALA A 221 -8.96 26.87 11.17
C ALA A 221 -7.72 27.63 11.67
N GLY A 222 -6.56 27.46 11.05
CA GLY A 222 -5.30 28.09 11.48
C GLY A 222 -4.69 27.49 12.76
N ASP A 223 -5.36 26.54 13.42
CA ASP A 223 -4.89 25.85 14.62
C ASP A 223 -5.18 24.34 14.55
N LEU A 224 -4.67 23.55 15.51
CA LEU A 224 -4.96 22.12 15.62
C LEU A 224 -6.37 21.86 16.17
N PRO A 225 -6.95 20.68 15.90
CA PRO A 225 -8.23 20.29 16.49
C PRO A 225 -8.22 20.41 18.03
N PRO A 226 -9.32 20.87 18.64
CA PRO A 226 -9.41 21.05 20.09
C PRO A 226 -9.14 19.74 20.84
N ASN A 227 -8.32 19.85 21.88
CA ASN A 227 -8.01 18.76 22.80
C ASN A 227 -8.94 18.81 24.04
N ASN A 228 -8.87 17.79 24.90
CA ASN A 228 -9.71 17.73 26.11
C ASN A 228 -9.61 18.98 26.98
N LYS A 229 -8.41 19.57 27.12
CA LYS A 229 -8.23 20.82 27.88
C LYS A 229 -9.00 22.00 27.27
N ARG A 230 -9.03 22.11 25.94
CA ARG A 230 -9.79 23.16 25.25
C ARG A 230 -11.30 22.95 25.35
N VAL A 231 -11.73 21.69 25.31
CA VAL A 231 -13.14 21.32 25.52
C VAL A 231 -13.58 21.64 26.95
N GLU A 232 -12.76 21.29 27.95
CA GLU A 232 -12.99 21.58 29.37
C GLU A 232 -13.02 23.08 29.68
N ALA A 233 -12.22 23.89 28.97
CA ALA A 233 -12.23 25.35 29.09
C ALA A 233 -13.54 26.00 28.57
N GLY A 234 -14.40 25.25 27.88
CA GLY A 234 -15.69 25.71 27.38
C GLY A 234 -15.60 26.77 26.29
N ASN A 235 -16.72 27.47 26.03
CA ASN A 235 -16.86 28.52 25.02
C ASN A 235 -16.74 28.04 23.56
N ALA A 236 -17.41 26.94 23.24
CA ALA A 236 -17.42 26.37 21.88
C ALA A 236 -17.93 27.37 20.81
N VAL A 237 -18.88 28.23 21.15
CA VAL A 237 -19.42 29.29 20.26
C VAL A 237 -18.30 30.23 19.78
N LEU A 238 -17.48 30.75 20.69
CA LEU A 238 -16.38 31.67 20.35
C LEU A 238 -15.27 30.96 19.56
N PHE A 239 -15.05 29.67 19.82
CA PHE A 239 -14.10 28.87 19.05
C PHE A 239 -14.60 28.62 17.62
N CYS A 240 -15.90 28.37 17.44
CA CYS A 240 -16.51 28.04 16.16
C CYS A 240 -16.70 29.25 15.25
N ALA A 241 -16.86 30.46 15.81
CA ALA A 241 -17.08 31.70 15.06
C ALA A 241 -16.09 31.95 13.90
N PRO A 242 -14.76 31.95 14.11
CA PRO A 242 -13.80 32.17 13.02
C PRO A 242 -13.78 31.02 12.00
N ILE A 243 -14.06 29.78 12.43
CA ILE A 243 -14.07 28.61 11.54
C ILE A 243 -15.30 28.66 10.62
N ARG A 244 -16.43 29.16 11.12
CA ARG A 244 -17.68 29.31 10.36
C ARG A 244 -17.50 30.24 9.15
N GLU A 245 -16.75 31.33 9.33
CA GLU A 245 -16.43 32.25 8.23
C GLU A 245 -15.56 31.55 7.16
N GLN A 246 -14.58 30.76 7.58
CA GLN A 246 -13.73 30.00 6.64
C GLN A 246 -14.52 28.93 5.88
N ILE A 247 -15.45 28.22 6.54
CA ILE A 247 -16.35 27.27 5.88
C ILE A 247 -17.16 27.97 4.78
N GLN A 248 -17.75 29.14 5.07
CA GLN A 248 -18.53 29.89 4.08
C GLN A 248 -17.68 30.31 2.88
N ARG A 249 -16.43 30.74 3.10
CA ARG A 249 -15.49 31.08 2.02
C ARG A 249 -15.15 29.87 1.14
N ILE A 250 -14.93 28.70 1.75
CA ILE A 250 -14.64 27.46 1.03
C ILE A 250 -15.85 27.00 0.20
N GLU A 251 -17.06 27.13 0.75
CA GLU A 251 -18.29 26.80 0.02
C GLU A 251 -18.53 27.73 -1.17
N ALA A 252 -18.25 29.03 -1.02
CA ALA A 252 -18.37 30.00 -2.11
C ALA A 252 -17.36 29.74 -3.25
N LEU A 253 -16.16 29.25 -2.92
CA LEU A 253 -15.13 28.88 -3.89
C LEU A 253 -15.44 27.55 -4.61
N GLY A 254 -16.01 26.60 -3.88
CA GLY A 254 -16.20 25.21 -4.30
C GLY A 254 -15.19 24.28 -3.63
N LEU A 255 -15.70 23.24 -2.97
CA LEU A 255 -14.93 22.33 -2.12
C LEU A 255 -13.81 21.60 -2.88
N GLU A 256 -14.09 21.19 -4.12
CA GLU A 256 -13.13 20.48 -4.97
C GLU A 256 -11.96 21.37 -5.39
N LYS A 257 -12.24 22.63 -5.76
CA LYS A 257 -11.21 23.62 -6.10
C LYS A 257 -10.32 23.93 -4.91
N TYR A 258 -10.94 24.11 -3.73
CA TYR A 258 -10.19 24.31 -2.49
C TYR A 258 -9.29 23.11 -2.18
N TYR A 259 -9.81 21.88 -2.31
CA TYR A 259 -9.05 20.67 -2.04
C TYR A 259 -7.87 20.50 -3.00
N GLN A 260 -8.05 20.77 -4.30
CA GLN A 260 -6.96 20.71 -5.27
C GLN A 260 -5.82 21.69 -4.93
N GLY A 261 -6.17 22.93 -4.55
CA GLY A 261 -5.20 23.92 -4.10
C GLY A 261 -4.48 23.50 -2.81
N LEU A 262 -5.24 22.96 -1.85
CA LEU A 262 -4.70 22.47 -0.58
C LEU A 262 -3.76 21.28 -0.78
N SER A 263 -4.14 20.30 -1.59
CA SER A 263 -3.32 19.12 -1.91
C SER A 263 -2.00 19.53 -2.56
N LYS A 264 -2.04 20.51 -3.47
CA LYS A 264 -0.84 21.10 -4.07
C LYS A 264 0.06 21.77 -3.03
N ALA A 265 -0.52 22.60 -2.14
CA ALA A 265 0.23 23.27 -1.07
C ALA A 265 0.85 22.26 -0.07
N ILE A 266 0.16 21.15 0.21
CA ILE A 266 0.70 20.06 1.03
C ILE A 266 1.88 19.39 0.32
N ALA A 267 1.78 19.13 -0.99
CA ALA A 267 2.87 18.56 -1.77
C ALA A 267 4.10 19.48 -1.81
N GLU A 268 3.90 20.80 -1.94
CA GLU A 268 4.95 21.81 -1.90
C GLU A 268 5.60 21.94 -0.51
N ALA A 269 4.83 21.75 0.57
CA ALA A 269 5.36 21.74 1.93
C ALA A 269 6.26 20.52 2.22
N GLY A 270 6.18 19.47 1.41
CA GLY A 270 7.04 18.29 1.48
C GLY A 270 7.11 17.68 2.88
N ASP A 271 8.31 17.65 3.46
CA ASP A 271 8.61 17.06 4.77
C ASP A 271 8.35 18.01 5.97
N GLY A 272 7.62 19.10 5.75
CA GLY A 272 7.31 20.14 6.75
C GLY A 272 6.45 19.68 7.94
N PHE A 273 6.44 20.47 9.01
CA PHE A 273 5.63 20.20 10.22
C PHE A 273 4.28 20.89 10.15
N ILE A 274 3.23 20.26 10.72
CA ILE A 274 1.89 20.86 10.80
C ILE A 274 1.90 22.17 11.59
N SER A 275 2.80 22.32 12.57
CA SER A 275 2.91 23.57 13.35
C SER A 275 3.24 24.77 12.48
N ASP A 276 4.02 24.54 11.43
CA ASP A 276 4.62 25.56 10.57
C ASP A 276 3.86 25.67 9.24
N PHE A 277 2.86 24.81 9.03
CA PHE A 277 2.00 24.81 7.86
C PHE A 277 0.89 25.84 7.98
N THR A 278 0.87 26.77 7.04
CA THR A 278 -0.20 27.75 6.86
C THR A 278 -0.65 27.71 5.42
N TYR A 279 -1.96 27.64 5.21
CA TYR A 279 -2.54 27.66 3.89
C TYR A 279 -3.60 28.77 3.83
N THR A 280 -3.40 29.69 2.91
CA THR A 280 -4.41 30.68 2.55
C THR A 280 -4.68 30.45 1.08
N TYR A 281 -5.95 30.21 0.73
CA TYR A 281 -6.33 30.14 -0.67
C TYR A 281 -6.23 31.57 -1.26
N GLU A 282 -5.18 31.85 -2.02
CA GLU A 282 -5.10 33.06 -2.84
C GLU A 282 -5.95 32.85 -4.12
N GLN A 283 -6.73 33.89 -4.46
CA GLN A 283 -7.63 33.91 -5.62
C GLN A 283 -6.88 33.83 -6.94
#